data_AF-A0A9X1ZQE8-F1
#
_entry.id   AF-A0A9X1ZQE8-F1
#
_cell.length_a   1.000
_cell.length_b   1.000
_cell.length_c   1.000
_cell.angle_alpha   90.00
_cell.angle_beta   90.00
_cell.angle_gamma   90.00
#
_symmetry.space_group_name_H-M   'P 1'
#
loop_
_entity.id
_entity.type
_entity.pdbx_description
1 polymer ?
#
loop_
_entity_poly.entity_id
_entity_poly.type
_entity_poly.pdbx_seq_one_letter_code
_entity_poly.pdbx_strand_id
1 'polypeptide(L)' 'MKIQIIVALVFFAIFAALLPGTHYIYVANADYYMGQFVTVAAVLLMWGSLAAGVASLFFHKIKALYQSIANA' A
#
# COMPACT_ATOMS: atom_id res chain seq x y z
N MET A 1 0.34 18.02 -6.81
CA MET A 1 0.11 17.90 -5.36
C MET A 1 -1.31 17.49 -4.97
N LYS A 2 -2.39 18.21 -5.29
CA LYS A 2 -3.76 17.86 -4.82
C LYS A 2 -4.17 16.39 -5.10
N ILE A 3 -4.02 15.93 -6.34
CA ILE A 3 -4.35 14.55 -6.73
C ILE A 3 -3.47 13.51 -6.02
N GLN A 4 -2.17 13.79 -5.85
CA GLN A 4 -1.23 12.90 -5.18
C GLN A 4 -1.56 12.70 -3.70
N ILE A 5 -2.01 13.77 -3.04
CA ILE A 5 -2.46 13.74 -1.64
C ILE A 5 -3.74 12.91 -1.52
N ILE A 6 -4.70 13.10 -2.43
CA ILE A 6 -5.94 12.29 -2.45
C ILE A 6 -5.60 10.81 -2.62
N VAL A 7 -4.73 10.47 -3.57
CA VAL A 7 -4.27 9.09 -3.80
C VAL A 7 -3.58 8.53 -2.55
N ALA A 8 -2.70 9.31 -1.91
CA ALA A 8 -2.03 8.89 -0.69
C ALA A 8 -3.02 8.61 0.45
N LEU A 9 -4.01 9.49 0.63
CA LEU A 9 -5.05 9.33 1.65
C LEU A 9 -5.87 8.06 1.46
N VAL A 10 -6.22 7.71 0.22
CA VAL A 10 -6.93 6.46 -0.09
C VAL A 10 -6.09 5.24 0.31
N PHE A 11 -4.81 5.23 -0.08
CA PHE A 11 -3.90 4.13 0.27
C PHE A 11 -3.63 4.02 1.77
N PHE A 12 -3.52 5.14 2.48
CA PHE A 12 -3.40 5.14 3.94
C PHE A 12 -4.68 4.68 4.64
N ALA A 13 -5.86 5.00 4.10
CA ALA A 13 -7.12 4.48 4.63
C ALA A 13 -7.20 2.94 4.48
N ILE A 14 -6.79 2.39 3.33
CA ILE A 14 -6.72 0.94 3.11
C ILE A 14 -5.73 0.29 4.08
N PHE A 15 -4.55 0.87 4.26
CA PHE A 15 -3.56 0.39 5.24
C PHE A 15 -4.13 0.38 6.66
N ALA A 16 -4.74 1.49 7.09
CA ALA A 16 -5.30 1.62 8.43
C ALA A 16 -6.45 0.62 8.69
N ALA A 17 -7.29 0.35 7.69
CA ALA A 17 -8.36 -0.64 7.79
C ALA A 17 -7.82 -2.08 7.91
N LEU A 18 -6.73 -2.40 7.20
CA LEU A 18 -6.14 -3.74 7.19
C LEU A 18 -5.21 -4.00 8.37
N LEU A 19 -4.70 -2.97 9.03
CA LEU A 19 -3.80 -3.09 10.19
C LEU A 19 -4.40 -3.96 11.32
N PRO A 20 -5.62 -3.70 11.82
CA PRO A 20 -6.27 -4.62 12.75
C PRO A 20 -6.82 -5.87 12.03
N GLY A 21 -7.35 -5.72 10.81
CA GLY A 21 -8.07 -6.77 10.10
C GLY A 21 -7.21 -8.00 9.75
N THR A 22 -5.94 -7.79 9.40
CA THR A 22 -5.01 -8.89 9.05
C THR A 22 -4.74 -9.83 10.23
N HIS A 23 -4.70 -9.30 11.46
CA HIS A 23 -4.51 -10.10 12.66
C HIS A 23 -5.72 -10.98 12.95
N TYR A 24 -6.94 -10.45 12.78
CA TYR A 24 -8.18 -11.23 12.92
C TYR A 24 -8.29 -12.34 11.88
N ILE A 25 -7.91 -12.08 10.63
CA ILE A 25 -7.94 -13.09 9.56
C ILE A 25 -6.97 -14.22 9.86
N TYR A 26 -5.78 -13.90 10.37
CA TYR A 26 -4.79 -14.90 10.79
C TYR A 26 -5.35 -15.78 11.91
N VAL A 27 -5.84 -15.18 13.00
CA VAL A 27 -6.35 -15.92 14.16
C VAL A 27 -7.57 -16.78 13.78
N ALA A 28 -8.46 -16.27 12.94
CA ALA A 28 -9.68 -16.98 12.55
C ALA A 28 -9.44 -18.13 11.56
N ASN A 29 -8.36 -18.07 10.77
CA ASN A 29 -8.13 -19.04 9.69
C ASN A 29 -6.74 -19.69 9.72
N ALA A 30 -6.04 -19.67 10.86
CA ALA A 30 -4.69 -20.20 11.02
C ALA A 30 -4.58 -21.70 10.64
N ASP A 31 -5.62 -22.47 10.94
CA ASP A 31 -5.66 -23.92 10.73
C ASP A 31 -6.08 -24.32 9.30
N TYR A 32 -6.50 -23.35 8.48
CA TYR A 32 -6.93 -23.60 7.11
C TYR A 32 -5.86 -23.15 6.13
N TYR A 33 -5.35 -24.06 5.30
CA TYR A 33 -4.32 -23.75 4.30
C TYR A 33 -4.74 -22.59 3.37
N MET A 34 -6.02 -22.55 2.99
CA MET A 34 -6.58 -21.44 2.21
C MET A 34 -6.62 -20.11 3.00
N GLY A 35 -6.84 -20.19 4.30
CA GLY A 35 -6.83 -19.05 5.23
C GLY A 35 -5.46 -18.39 5.39
N GLN A 36 -4.40 -19.21 5.37
CA GLN A 36 -3.03 -18.72 5.40
C GLN A 36 -2.71 -17.90 4.14
N PHE A 37 -3.12 -18.34 2.95
CA PHE A 37 -2.93 -17.54 1.72
C PHE A 37 -3.70 -16.22 1.73
N VAL A 38 -4.94 -16.22 2.21
CA VAL A 38 -5.74 -14.99 2.33
C VAL A 38 -5.07 -14.01 3.30
N THR A 39 -4.53 -14.52 4.41
CA THR A 39 -3.77 -13.71 5.36
C THR A 39 -2.54 -13.08 4.70
N VAL A 40 -1.74 -13.86 3.98
CA VAL A 40 -0.55 -13.37 3.28
C VAL A 40 -0.93 -12.32 2.24
N ALA A 41 -1.96 -12.57 1.44
CA ALA A 41 -2.45 -11.60 0.45
C ALA A 41 -2.89 -10.28 1.10
N ALA A 42 -3.62 -10.34 2.21
CA ALA A 42 -4.07 -9.17 2.94
C ALA A 42 -2.89 -8.39 3.55
N VAL A 43 -1.88 -9.08 4.09
CA VAL A 43 -0.65 -8.47 4.61
C VAL A 43 0.14 -7.77 3.49
N LEU A 44 0.29 -8.42 2.33
CA LEU A 44 0.96 -7.83 1.17
C LEU A 44 0.19 -6.61 0.65
N LEU A 45 -1.14 -6.66 0.61
CA LEU A 45 -1.98 -5.53 0.20
C LEU A 45 -1.89 -4.36 1.19
N MET A 46 -1.85 -4.65 2.50
CA MET A 46 -1.67 -3.65 3.55
C MET A 46 -0.33 -2.92 3.38
N TRP A 47 0.79 -3.64 3.39
CA TRP A 47 2.12 -3.03 3.26
C TRP A 47 2.33 -2.38 1.90
N GLY A 48 1.81 -2.99 0.83
CA GLY A 48 1.83 -2.41 -0.52
C GLY A 48 1.07 -1.10 -0.59
N SER A 49 -0.05 -0.97 0.11
CA SER A 49 -0.80 0.29 0.21
C SER A 49 -0.01 1.36 0.93
N LEU A 50 0.66 1.04 2.05
CA LEU A 50 1.52 1.99 2.74
C LEU A 50 2.63 2.51 1.82
N ALA A 51 3.34 1.60 1.14
CA ALA A 51 4.40 1.95 0.21
C ALA A 51 3.87 2.81 -0.97
N ALA A 52 2.71 2.46 -1.54
CA ALA A 52 2.09 3.20 -2.63
C ALA A 52 1.65 4.61 -2.19
N GLY A 53 1.08 4.75 -0.99
CA GLY A 53 0.69 6.04 -0.43
C GLY A 53 1.87 6.96 -0.17
N VAL A 54 2.99 6.42 0.32
CA VAL A 54 4.24 7.18 0.46
C VAL A 54 4.80 7.55 -0.92
N ALA A 55 4.91 6.60 -1.85
CA ALA A 55 5.45 6.83 -3.18
C ALA A 55 4.65 7.88 -3.97
N SER A 56 3.32 7.90 -3.83
CA SER A 56 2.47 8.87 -4.52
C SER A 56 2.74 10.31 -4.08
N LEU A 57 3.11 10.54 -2.82
CA LEU A 57 3.50 11.86 -2.30
C LEU A 57 4.77 12.37 -2.97
N PHE A 58 5.75 11.49 -3.24
CA PHE A 58 7.04 11.85 -3.84
C PHE A 58 7.06 11.77 -5.38
N PHE A 59 5.97 11.32 -6.01
CA PHE A 59 5.90 11.09 -7.45
C PHE A 59 6.30 12.32 -8.29
N HIS A 60 6.01 13.53 -7.83
CA HIS A 60 6.42 14.76 -8.51
C HIS A 60 7.94 14.93 -8.58
N LYS A 61 8.67 14.57 -7.52
CA LYS A 61 10.14 14.63 -7.48
C LYS A 61 10.76 13.56 -8.36
N ILE A 62 10.21 12.34 -8.31
CA ILE A 62 10.65 11.21 -9.13
C ILE A 62 10.46 11.54 -10.62
N LYS A 63 9.29 12.07 -10.98
CA LYS A 63 8.99 12.49 -12.36
C LYS A 63 9.93 13.61 -12.83
N ALA A 64 10.20 14.60 -11.98
CA ALA A 64 11.10 15.71 -12.32
C ALA A 64 12.55 15.21 -12.55
N LEU A 65 13.04 14.29 -11.70
CA LEU A 65 14.35 13.67 -11.88
C LEU A 65 14.42 12.89 -13.20
N TYR A 66 13.42 12.07 -13.51
CA TYR A 66 13.37 11.32 -14.76
C TYR A 66 13.41 12.23 -15.98
N GLN A 67 12.62 13.30 -15.98
CA GLN A 67 12.61 14.28 -17.08
C GLN A 67 13.95 15.02 -17.21
N SER A 68 14.63 15.28 -16.09
CA SER A 68 15.96 15.89 -16.11
C SER A 68 17.02 14.99 -16.74
N ILE A 69 16.93 13.67 -16.54
CA ILE A 69 17.87 12.70 -17.12
C ILE A 69 17.54 12.46 -18.59
N ALA A 70 16.26 12.35 -18.95
CA ALA A 70 15.83 12.05 -20.32
C ALA A 70 16.01 13.21 -21.30
N ASN A 71 16.05 14.46 -20.81
CA ASN A 71 16.26 15.65 -21.62
C ASN A 71 17.70 16.21 -21.55
N ALA A 72 18.62 15.48 -20.91
CA ALA A 72 20.06 15.78 -20.87
C ALA A 72 20.81 14.95 -21.92
#